data_AF-A0A6V8PXL2-F1
#
_entry.id   AF-A0A6V8PXL2-F1
#
_cell.length_a   1.000
_cell.length_b   1.000
_cell.length_c   1.000
_cell.angle_alpha   90.00
_cell.angle_beta   90.00
_cell.angle_gamma   90.00
#
_symmetry.space_group_name_H-M   'P 1'
#
loop_
_entity.id
_entity.type
_entity.pdbx_description
1 polymer ?
#
loop_
_entity_poly.entity_id
_entity_poly.type
_entity_poly.pdbx_seq_one_letter_code
_entity_poly.pdbx_strand_id
1 'polypeptide(L)'
;MLGGSFRSSYRPLNDNIINGRIRGVVGVVGCNNPRVRTGYVHTTLLKELIANDVLVLTTGCGALTAARAGLLIPEAAELAGSGLREVCEAVGMPPVLHMGSCVDNSRILVAASEIVTESGLGEDIYQVPAAGCAPEWMSEKAVAIGQYFVASGMMVVFGVSFPTSGSEILSNFLFKEIEDLTGGMWVFEPDPLEMARILIERIDAGRKALGIDKKRERILYDMEMRRKLTVS
;
A
#
# COMPACT_ATOMS: atom_id res chain seq x y z
N MET A 1 -2.23 -15.17 1.13
CA MET A 1 -3.48 -14.62 1.69
C MET A 1 -4.61 -15.59 1.41
N LEU A 2 -5.35 -16.04 2.44
CA LEU A 2 -6.64 -16.77 2.49
C LEU A 2 -7.04 -17.84 1.44
N GLY A 3 -6.21 -18.19 0.46
CA GLY A 3 -6.57 -19.15 -0.61
C GLY A 3 -6.23 -20.60 -0.33
N GLY A 4 -5.44 -20.89 0.71
CA GLY A 4 -4.81 -22.21 0.89
C GLY A 4 -4.06 -22.67 -0.38
N SER A 5 -3.59 -23.91 -0.39
CA SER A 5 -2.94 -24.52 -1.56
C SER A 5 -3.92 -24.86 -2.70
N PHE A 6 -5.23 -24.72 -2.48
CA PHE A 6 -6.29 -25.28 -3.34
C PHE A 6 -7.16 -24.23 -4.05
N ARG A 7 -7.11 -22.94 -3.64
CA ARG A 7 -7.76 -21.81 -4.34
C ARG A 7 -6.91 -20.54 -4.22
N SER A 8 -5.75 -20.53 -4.88
CA SER A 8 -4.88 -19.34 -4.95
C SER A 8 -5.54 -18.26 -5.82
N SER A 9 -6.09 -17.24 -5.18
CA SER A 9 -6.67 -16.06 -5.85
C SER A 9 -6.46 -14.84 -4.96
N TYR A 10 -6.40 -13.65 -5.58
CA TYR A 10 -6.32 -12.37 -4.86
C TYR A 10 -7.70 -11.91 -4.37
N ARG A 11 -8.76 -12.67 -4.66
CA ARG A 11 -10.14 -12.31 -4.30
C ARG A 11 -10.31 -11.97 -2.83
N PRO A 12 -9.75 -12.74 -1.86
CA PRO A 12 -9.89 -12.39 -0.46
C PRO A 12 -9.23 -11.07 -0.09
N LEU A 13 -8.13 -10.69 -0.74
CA LEU A 13 -7.51 -9.38 -0.54
C LEU A 13 -8.42 -8.28 -1.10
N ASN A 14 -8.84 -8.42 -2.36
CA ASN A 14 -9.69 -7.43 -3.02
C ASN A 14 -10.99 -7.22 -2.24
N ASP A 15 -11.64 -8.29 -1.78
CA ASP A 15 -12.86 -8.20 -0.98
C ASP A 15 -12.63 -7.48 0.36
N ASN A 16 -11.48 -7.68 1.01
CA ASN A 16 -11.13 -6.97 2.24
C ASN A 16 -10.80 -5.49 2.02
N ILE A 17 -10.31 -5.12 0.83
CA ILE A 17 -10.17 -3.72 0.44
C ILE A 17 -11.56 -3.12 0.17
N ILE A 18 -12.38 -3.80 -0.64
CA ILE A 18 -13.73 -3.35 -1.01
C ILE A 18 -14.63 -3.17 0.22
N ASN A 19 -14.59 -4.11 1.17
CA ASN A 19 -15.41 -4.04 2.39
C ASN A 19 -14.87 -3.07 3.46
N GLY A 20 -13.66 -2.53 3.25
CA GLY A 20 -13.05 -1.52 4.11
C GLY A 20 -12.35 -2.07 5.36
N ARG A 21 -12.19 -3.38 5.51
CA ARG A 21 -11.34 -3.94 6.57
C ARG A 21 -9.87 -3.62 6.33
N ILE A 22 -9.43 -3.71 5.08
CA ILE A 22 -8.15 -3.16 4.65
C ILE A 22 -8.46 -1.84 3.94
N ARG A 23 -7.90 -0.73 4.42
CA ARG A 23 -8.09 0.57 3.78
C ARG A 23 -7.45 0.59 2.39
N GLY A 24 -6.23 0.08 2.30
CA GLY A 24 -5.47 -0.06 1.07
C GLY A 24 -4.13 -0.72 1.34
N VAL A 25 -3.22 -0.68 0.37
CA VAL A 25 -1.92 -1.34 0.46
C VAL A 25 -0.79 -0.35 0.22
N VAL A 26 0.25 -0.35 1.08
CA VAL A 26 1.44 0.48 0.86
C VAL A 26 2.70 -0.36 0.80
N GLY A 27 3.48 -0.18 -0.26
CA GLY A 27 4.83 -0.72 -0.36
C GLY A 27 5.84 0.20 0.34
N VAL A 28 6.28 -0.13 1.55
CA VAL A 28 7.32 0.62 2.28
C VAL A 28 8.68 -0.08 2.09
N VAL A 29 9.52 0.51 1.25
CA VAL A 29 10.73 -0.12 0.70
C VAL A 29 11.97 0.75 0.96
N GLY A 30 13.13 0.27 0.51
CA GLY A 30 14.32 1.11 0.40
C GLY A 30 15.38 0.85 1.48
N CYS A 31 16.10 1.91 1.81
CA CYS A 31 17.38 1.89 2.54
C CYS A 31 17.21 2.41 3.98
N ASN A 32 18.31 2.58 4.69
CA ASN A 32 18.44 3.62 5.71
C ASN A 32 19.30 4.75 5.15
N ASN A 33 19.18 5.95 5.71
CA ASN A 33 19.97 7.12 5.30
C ASN A 33 20.60 7.80 6.52
N PRO A 34 21.93 8.05 6.52
CA PRO A 34 22.62 8.63 7.69
C PRO A 34 22.22 10.08 8.00
N ARG A 35 21.48 10.76 7.12
CA ARG A 35 20.95 12.11 7.37
C ARG A 35 19.80 12.12 8.38
N VAL A 36 19.21 10.96 8.66
CA VAL A 36 18.13 10.78 9.64
C VAL A 36 18.51 9.68 10.63
N ARG A 37 17.85 9.66 11.79
CA ARG A 37 18.05 8.59 12.77
C ARG A 37 17.65 7.25 12.12
N THR A 38 18.61 6.33 12.01
CA THR A 38 18.42 5.04 11.34
C THR A 38 17.17 4.32 11.82
N GLY A 39 16.26 4.04 10.88
CA GLY A 39 15.03 3.29 11.10
C GLY A 39 13.91 4.04 11.82
N TYR A 40 14.13 5.30 12.24
CA TYR A 40 13.10 6.11 12.90
C TYR A 40 11.96 6.42 11.94
N VAL A 41 12.28 6.90 10.73
CA VAL A 41 11.25 7.33 9.77
C VAL A 41 10.47 6.11 9.28
N HIS A 42 11.17 5.01 8.97
CA HIS A 42 10.54 3.71 8.67
C HIS A 42 9.58 3.26 9.78
N THR A 43 10.07 3.12 11.01
CA THR A 43 9.27 2.51 12.09
C THR A 43 8.05 3.37 12.45
N THR A 44 8.22 4.70 12.47
CA THR A 44 7.11 5.62 12.74
C THR A 44 6.05 5.54 11.64
N LEU A 45 6.47 5.59 10.37
CA LEU A 45 5.56 5.46 9.23
C LEU A 45 4.80 4.12 9.25
N LEU A 46 5.51 3.01 9.47
CA LEU A 46 4.90 1.68 9.48
C LEU A 46 3.81 1.56 10.54
N LYS A 47 4.07 2.04 11.76
CA LYS A 47 3.10 2.03 12.87
C LYS A 47 1.88 2.88 12.57
N GLU A 48 2.09 4.06 12.00
CA GLU A 48 1.00 4.97 11.63
C GLU A 48 0.10 4.36 10.54
N LEU A 49 0.69 3.74 9.52
CA LEU A 49 -0.07 3.09 8.44
C LEU A 49 -0.91 1.91 8.96
N ILE A 50 -0.33 0.99 9.74
CA ILE A 50 -1.08 -0.18 10.23
C ILE A 50 -2.18 0.23 11.21
N ALA A 51 -1.95 1.26 12.05
CA ALA A 51 -2.96 1.80 12.96
C ALA A 51 -4.18 2.37 12.21
N ASN A 52 -4.00 2.77 10.95
CA ASN A 52 -5.03 3.30 10.06
C ASN A 52 -5.57 2.27 9.05
N ASP A 53 -5.49 0.97 9.38
CA ASP A 53 -5.99 -0.16 8.59
C ASP A 53 -5.31 -0.36 7.22
N VAL A 54 -4.09 0.16 7.03
CA VAL A 54 -3.31 -0.02 5.80
C VAL A 54 -2.45 -1.29 5.90
N LEU A 55 -2.63 -2.22 4.96
CA LEU A 55 -1.75 -3.38 4.84
C LEU A 55 -0.41 -2.94 4.28
N VAL A 56 0.70 -3.22 4.97
CA VAL A 56 2.02 -2.81 4.51
C VAL A 56 2.80 -3.97 3.93
N LEU A 57 3.40 -3.76 2.76
CA LEU A 57 4.36 -4.66 2.12
C LEU A 57 5.75 -4.06 2.26
N THR A 58 6.75 -4.83 2.70
CA THR A 58 8.11 -4.30 2.91
C THR A 58 9.21 -5.20 2.36
N THR A 59 10.26 -4.56 1.84
CA THR A 59 11.44 -5.22 1.26
C THR A 59 12.74 -4.55 1.73
N GLY A 60 13.86 -5.20 1.47
CA GLY A 60 15.19 -4.61 1.68
C GLY A 60 15.45 -4.18 3.12
N CYS A 61 16.09 -3.02 3.32
CA CYS A 61 16.42 -2.51 4.65
C CYS A 61 15.18 -2.09 5.45
N GLY A 62 14.10 -1.70 4.77
CA GLY A 62 12.80 -1.44 5.40
C GLY A 62 12.29 -2.68 6.13
N ALA A 63 12.40 -3.85 5.51
CA ALA A 63 12.01 -5.12 6.14
C ALA A 63 12.85 -5.46 7.38
N LEU A 64 14.17 -5.22 7.33
CA LEU A 64 15.04 -5.42 8.49
C LEU A 64 14.67 -4.47 9.64
N THR A 65 14.30 -3.23 9.31
CA THR A 65 13.83 -2.24 10.30
C THR A 65 12.51 -2.67 10.92
N ALA A 66 11.54 -3.10 10.10
CA ALA A 66 10.27 -3.64 10.55
C ALA A 66 10.44 -4.88 11.46
N ALA A 67 11.37 -5.79 11.10
CA ALA A 67 11.70 -6.97 11.90
C ALA A 67 12.21 -6.60 13.29
N ARG A 68 13.19 -5.68 13.36
CA ARG A 68 13.78 -5.19 14.62
C ARG A 68 12.76 -4.45 15.49
N ALA A 69 11.76 -3.83 14.87
CA ALA A 69 10.66 -3.18 15.55
C ALA A 69 9.54 -4.13 15.99
N GLY A 70 9.66 -5.44 15.71
CA GLY A 70 8.65 -6.44 16.08
C GLY A 70 7.37 -6.37 15.24
N LEU A 71 7.41 -5.81 14.02
CA LEU A 71 6.22 -5.59 13.18
C LEU A 71 5.91 -6.76 12.23
N LEU A 72 6.82 -7.73 12.12
CA LEU A 72 6.71 -8.87 11.20
C LEU A 72 6.20 -10.16 11.88
N ILE A 73 5.56 -10.04 13.05
CA ILE A 73 4.97 -11.16 13.79
C ILE A 73 3.44 -11.01 13.86
N PRO A 74 2.66 -12.11 13.88
CA PRO A 74 1.19 -12.02 13.95
C PRO A 74 0.67 -11.20 15.12
N GLU A 75 1.36 -11.22 16.27
CA GLU A 75 1.01 -10.48 17.48
C GLU A 75 1.02 -8.96 17.26
N ALA A 76 1.80 -8.46 16.29
CA ALA A 76 1.81 -7.05 15.93
C ALA A 76 0.46 -6.56 15.37
N ALA A 77 -0.49 -7.46 15.07
CA ALA A 77 -1.87 -7.12 14.74
C ALA A 77 -2.55 -6.29 15.84
N GLU A 78 -2.08 -6.35 17.10
CA GLU A 78 -2.59 -5.50 18.18
C GLU A 78 -2.36 -4.00 17.95
N LEU A 79 -1.33 -3.66 17.15
CA LEU A 79 -0.98 -2.29 16.78
C LEU A 79 -1.78 -1.79 15.57
N ALA A 80 -2.47 -2.70 14.87
CA ALA A 80 -3.25 -2.37 13.69
C ALA A 80 -4.63 -1.80 14.07
N GLY A 81 -5.21 -1.02 13.16
CA GLY A 81 -6.61 -0.62 13.24
C GLY A 81 -7.54 -1.84 13.27
N SER A 82 -8.78 -1.62 13.71
CA SER A 82 -9.72 -2.73 13.95
C SER A 82 -10.01 -3.59 12.72
N GLY A 83 -10.01 -3.00 11.53
CA GLY A 83 -10.30 -3.71 10.29
C GLY A 83 -9.13 -4.61 9.89
N LEU A 84 -7.92 -4.06 9.83
CA LEU A 84 -6.73 -4.81 9.45
C LEU A 84 -6.41 -5.88 10.51
N ARG A 85 -6.61 -5.56 11.79
CA ARG A 85 -6.47 -6.50 12.89
C ARG A 85 -7.37 -7.73 12.74
N GLU A 86 -8.65 -7.55 12.41
CA GLU A 86 -9.59 -8.66 12.18
C GLU A 86 -9.06 -9.60 11.08
N VAL A 87 -8.54 -9.04 9.99
CA VAL A 87 -7.97 -9.82 8.89
C VAL A 87 -6.67 -10.52 9.33
N CYS A 88 -5.76 -9.83 10.00
CA CYS A 88 -4.51 -10.39 10.49
C CYS A 88 -4.74 -11.56 11.45
N GLU A 89 -5.64 -11.42 12.42
CA GLU A 89 -5.98 -12.46 13.40
C GLU A 89 -6.67 -13.67 12.74
N ALA A 90 -7.60 -13.42 11.80
CA ALA A 90 -8.29 -14.49 11.09
C ALA A 90 -7.36 -15.31 10.18
N VAL A 91 -6.33 -14.67 9.62
CA VAL A 91 -5.36 -15.31 8.71
C VAL A 91 -4.17 -15.91 9.48
N GLY A 92 -3.84 -15.36 10.65
CA GLY A 92 -2.59 -15.64 11.34
C GLY A 92 -1.38 -15.00 10.66
N MET A 93 -1.52 -13.76 10.17
CA MET A 93 -0.44 -13.03 9.48
C MET A 93 -0.12 -11.68 10.16
N PRO A 94 1.12 -11.19 10.08
CA PRO A 94 1.46 -9.84 10.55
C PRO A 94 0.79 -8.75 9.69
N PRO A 95 0.58 -7.53 10.23
CA PRO A 95 0.08 -6.38 9.48
C PRO A 95 1.12 -5.77 8.53
N VAL A 96 2.40 -6.11 8.72
CA VAL A 96 3.51 -5.78 7.82
C VAL A 96 4.07 -7.08 7.22
N LEU A 97 3.98 -7.23 5.90
CA LEU A 97 4.40 -8.43 5.18
C LEU A 97 5.76 -8.24 4.53
N HIS A 98 6.73 -9.08 4.90
CA HIS A 98 8.04 -9.07 4.26
C HIS A 98 8.00 -9.80 2.91
N MET A 99 8.28 -9.08 1.83
CA MET A 99 8.27 -9.60 0.46
C MET A 99 9.65 -9.92 -0.12
N GLY A 100 10.73 -9.77 0.65
CA GLY A 100 12.09 -10.14 0.26
C GLY A 100 13.05 -8.97 0.08
N SER A 101 14.06 -9.16 -0.77
CA SER A 101 15.13 -8.22 -1.05
C SER A 101 14.68 -7.05 -1.94
N CYS A 102 15.57 -6.09 -2.23
CA CYS A 102 15.24 -4.95 -3.10
C CYS A 102 14.81 -5.37 -4.52
N VAL A 103 15.31 -6.48 -5.06
CA VAL A 103 14.88 -6.97 -6.39
C VAL A 103 13.51 -7.64 -6.33
N ASP A 104 13.10 -8.10 -5.14
CA ASP A 104 11.77 -8.66 -4.91
C ASP A 104 10.68 -7.59 -4.83
N ASN A 105 11.01 -6.30 -4.96
CA ASN A 105 10.01 -5.27 -5.26
C ASN A 105 9.26 -5.55 -6.57
N SER A 106 9.84 -6.33 -7.48
CA SER A 106 9.13 -6.90 -8.63
C SER A 106 7.91 -7.72 -8.21
N ARG A 107 7.94 -8.42 -7.07
CA ARG A 107 6.79 -9.18 -6.54
C ARG A 107 5.64 -8.28 -6.11
N ILE A 108 5.93 -7.05 -5.66
CA ILE A 108 4.89 -6.07 -5.33
C ILE A 108 4.18 -5.63 -6.62
N LEU A 109 4.92 -5.40 -7.72
CA LEU A 109 4.31 -5.12 -9.02
C LEU A 109 3.49 -6.30 -9.54
N VAL A 110 4.01 -7.53 -9.45
CA VAL A 110 3.25 -8.74 -9.80
C VAL A 110 1.97 -8.81 -8.98
N ALA A 111 2.04 -8.58 -7.67
CA ALA A 111 0.84 -8.56 -6.82
C ALA A 111 -0.15 -7.46 -7.23
N ALA A 112 0.32 -6.27 -7.61
CA ALA A 112 -0.53 -5.20 -8.12
C ALA A 112 -1.23 -5.61 -9.44
N SER A 113 -0.52 -6.22 -10.38
CA SER A 113 -1.09 -6.74 -11.62
C SER A 113 -2.14 -7.83 -11.37
N GLU A 114 -1.89 -8.71 -10.40
CA GLU A 114 -2.85 -9.77 -10.03
C GLU A 114 -4.09 -9.21 -9.32
N ILE A 115 -3.93 -8.16 -8.49
CA ILE A 115 -5.06 -7.43 -7.88
C ILE A 115 -5.98 -6.86 -8.95
N VAL A 116 -5.41 -6.25 -9.99
CA VAL A 116 -6.17 -5.73 -11.14
C VAL A 116 -6.83 -6.87 -11.92
N THR A 117 -6.07 -7.93 -12.22
CA THR A 117 -6.55 -9.11 -12.98
C THR A 117 -7.73 -9.81 -12.29
N GLU A 118 -7.72 -9.89 -10.96
CA GLU A 118 -8.80 -10.46 -10.16
C GLU A 118 -10.08 -9.60 -10.18
N SER A 119 -10.00 -8.35 -10.67
CA SER A 119 -11.07 -7.36 -10.80
C SER A 119 -11.62 -6.79 -9.47
N GLY A 120 -12.42 -5.72 -9.59
CA GLY A 120 -13.11 -5.08 -8.48
C GLY A 120 -12.37 -3.93 -7.81
N LEU A 121 -11.12 -3.65 -8.23
CA LEU A 121 -10.28 -2.55 -7.74
C LEU A 121 -9.70 -1.71 -8.90
N GLY A 122 -10.46 -1.57 -9.99
CA GLY A 122 -10.05 -0.87 -11.20
C GLY A 122 -9.62 -1.82 -12.32
N GLU A 123 -9.34 -1.23 -13.48
CA GLU A 123 -8.87 -1.89 -14.71
C GLU A 123 -7.35 -1.70 -14.93
N ASP A 124 -6.72 -0.84 -14.13
CA ASP A 124 -5.27 -0.58 -14.19
C ASP A 124 -4.71 -0.25 -12.80
N ILE A 125 -3.39 -0.38 -12.65
CA ILE A 125 -2.64 -0.25 -11.41
C ILE A 125 -2.86 1.12 -10.75
N TYR A 126 -2.94 2.21 -11.52
CA TYR A 126 -3.11 3.56 -10.98
C TYR A 126 -4.46 3.80 -10.27
N GLN A 127 -5.45 2.94 -10.50
CA GLN A 127 -6.77 3.00 -9.89
C GLN A 127 -6.84 2.21 -8.58
N VAL A 128 -5.90 1.30 -8.34
CA VAL A 128 -5.86 0.50 -7.13
C VAL A 128 -5.60 1.42 -5.92
N PRO A 129 -6.33 1.28 -4.79
CA PRO A 129 -6.07 2.01 -3.55
C PRO A 129 -4.74 1.60 -2.90
N ALA A 130 -3.63 1.99 -3.52
CA ALA A 130 -2.28 1.65 -3.12
C ALA A 130 -1.27 2.76 -3.44
N ALA A 131 -0.12 2.70 -2.77
CA ALA A 131 0.99 3.63 -2.97
C ALA A 131 2.33 3.01 -2.60
N GLY A 132 3.43 3.63 -3.03
CA GLY A 132 4.79 3.29 -2.64
C GLY A 132 5.43 4.35 -1.74
N CYS A 133 6.37 3.94 -0.89
CA CYS A 133 7.16 4.85 -0.08
C CYS A 133 8.58 4.32 0.13
N ALA A 134 9.57 5.20 -0.02
CA ALA A 134 10.95 4.97 0.41
C ALA A 134 11.37 6.07 1.40
N PRO A 135 11.02 5.92 2.69
CA PRO A 135 11.12 7.01 3.67
C PRO A 135 12.58 7.37 4.01
N GLU A 136 13.49 6.40 3.92
CA GLU A 136 14.92 6.59 4.17
C GLU A 136 15.77 6.15 2.96
N TRP A 137 15.32 6.49 1.74
CA TRP A 137 16.06 6.16 0.51
C TRP A 137 17.49 6.72 0.54
N MET A 138 18.43 6.03 -0.11
CA MET A 138 19.84 6.44 -0.16
C MET A 138 20.49 6.09 -1.51
N SER A 139 20.36 4.84 -1.95
CA SER A 139 21.04 4.36 -3.15
C SER A 139 20.32 4.76 -4.44
N GLU A 140 21.07 4.86 -5.55
CA GLU A 140 20.51 5.04 -6.91
C GLU A 140 19.50 3.95 -7.29
N LYS A 141 19.68 2.73 -6.76
CA LYS A 141 18.69 1.65 -6.91
C LYS A 141 17.31 2.05 -6.38
N ALA A 142 17.25 2.80 -5.28
CA ALA A 142 15.97 3.26 -4.73
C ALA A 142 15.29 4.24 -5.68
N VAL A 143 16.06 5.15 -6.30
CA VAL A 143 15.55 6.07 -7.34
C VAL A 143 15.00 5.29 -8.53
N ALA A 144 15.76 4.32 -9.05
CA ALA A 144 15.31 3.45 -10.13
C ALA A 144 14.03 2.66 -9.75
N ILE A 145 13.95 2.17 -8.51
CA ILE A 145 12.76 1.49 -7.99
C ILE A 145 11.55 2.42 -8.01
N GLY A 146 11.66 3.58 -7.36
CA GLY A 146 10.54 4.51 -7.35
C GLY A 146 10.14 4.96 -8.75
N GLN A 147 11.10 5.14 -9.68
CA GLN A 147 10.79 5.54 -11.04
C GLN A 147 9.99 4.49 -11.79
N TYR A 148 10.34 3.19 -11.68
CA TYR A 148 9.56 2.17 -12.37
C TYR A 148 8.17 1.99 -11.74
N PHE A 149 8.01 2.24 -10.43
CA PHE A 149 6.69 2.23 -9.79
C PHE A 149 5.83 3.41 -10.26
N VAL A 150 6.41 4.62 -10.33
CA VAL A 150 5.74 5.80 -10.91
C VAL A 150 5.33 5.52 -12.35
N ALA A 151 6.23 4.99 -13.16
CA ALA A 151 5.93 4.61 -14.53
C ALA A 151 4.89 3.49 -14.67
N SER A 152 4.67 2.71 -13.61
CA SER A 152 3.63 1.67 -13.54
C SER A 152 2.31 2.18 -12.94
N GLY A 153 2.16 3.49 -12.71
CA GLY A 153 0.91 4.09 -12.22
C GLY A 153 0.82 4.32 -10.71
N MET A 154 1.90 4.14 -9.96
CA MET A 154 1.88 4.32 -8.50
C MET A 154 2.35 5.71 -8.07
N MET A 155 1.68 6.28 -7.06
CA MET A 155 2.24 7.39 -6.30
C MET A 155 3.39 6.86 -5.43
N VAL A 156 4.57 7.48 -5.49
CA VAL A 156 5.75 7.09 -4.70
C VAL A 156 6.26 8.27 -3.87
N VAL A 157 6.23 8.11 -2.54
CA VAL A 157 6.72 9.10 -1.58
C VAL A 157 8.18 8.83 -1.24
N PHE A 158 9.05 9.82 -1.41
CA PHE A 158 10.43 9.81 -0.93
C PHE A 158 10.58 10.72 0.28
N GLY A 159 11.31 10.22 1.28
CA GLY A 159 11.75 11.01 2.42
C GLY A 159 13.15 11.59 2.26
N VAL A 160 13.66 12.18 3.35
CA VAL A 160 15.03 12.73 3.49
C VAL A 160 15.34 13.92 2.58
N SER A 161 15.34 13.70 1.26
CA SER A 161 15.65 14.69 0.22
C SER A 161 15.09 14.23 -1.11
N PHE A 162 15.06 15.10 -2.11
CA PHE A 162 14.74 14.73 -3.49
C PHE A 162 15.78 15.32 -4.45
N PRO A 163 16.34 14.55 -5.41
CA PRO A 163 17.55 14.95 -6.14
C PRO A 163 17.33 16.02 -7.22
N THR A 164 16.11 16.52 -7.41
CA THR A 164 15.77 17.45 -8.51
C THR A 164 15.44 18.86 -8.05
N SER A 165 15.53 19.16 -6.75
CA SER A 165 15.13 20.46 -6.19
C SER A 165 15.86 21.68 -6.79
N GLY A 166 17.01 21.47 -7.44
CA GLY A 166 17.73 22.51 -8.17
C GLY A 166 17.18 22.84 -9.56
N SER A 167 16.18 22.11 -10.07
CA SER A 167 15.53 22.35 -11.36
C SER A 167 14.01 22.41 -11.18
N GLU A 168 13.45 23.60 -11.39
CA GLU A 168 12.00 23.82 -11.32
C GLU A 168 11.27 23.04 -12.41
N ILE A 169 11.79 23.05 -13.64
CA ILE A 169 11.21 22.32 -14.78
C ILE A 169 11.14 20.82 -14.49
N LEU A 170 12.25 20.22 -14.07
CA LEU A 170 12.27 18.78 -13.78
C LEU A 170 11.40 18.42 -12.58
N SER A 171 11.40 19.26 -11.53
CA SER A 171 10.56 19.02 -10.35
C SER A 171 9.08 19.16 -10.66
N ASN A 172 8.68 20.13 -11.49
CA ASN A 172 7.28 20.27 -11.93
C ASN A 172 6.84 19.07 -12.75
N PHE A 173 7.68 18.58 -13.65
CA PHE A 173 7.41 17.37 -14.40
C PHE A 173 7.20 16.15 -13.47
N LEU A 174 8.13 15.90 -12.56
CA LEU A 174 8.08 14.71 -11.69
C LEU A 174 6.95 14.74 -10.64
N PHE A 175 6.60 15.91 -10.13
CA PHE A 175 5.59 16.04 -9.07
C PHE A 175 4.17 16.33 -9.59
N LYS A 176 4.00 16.62 -10.88
CA LYS A 176 2.69 16.96 -11.46
C LYS A 176 2.47 16.33 -12.83
N GLU A 177 3.27 16.70 -13.82
CA GLU A 177 2.97 16.39 -15.24
C GLU A 177 3.10 14.89 -15.55
N ILE A 178 3.94 14.15 -14.83
CA ILE A 178 4.11 12.71 -15.04
C ILE A 178 2.86 11.89 -14.67
N GLU A 179 1.98 12.43 -13.83
CA GLU A 179 0.71 11.77 -13.47
C GLU A 179 -0.21 11.66 -14.69
N ASP A 180 -0.26 12.69 -15.54
CA ASP A 180 -1.07 12.68 -16.76
C ASP A 180 -0.57 11.63 -17.78
N LEU A 181 0.71 11.25 -17.70
CA LEU A 181 1.32 10.28 -18.61
C LEU A 181 1.21 8.84 -18.12
N THR A 182 1.24 8.63 -16.80
CA THR A 182 1.44 7.29 -16.21
C THR A 182 0.37 6.91 -15.19
N GLY A 183 -0.39 7.87 -14.66
CA GLY A 183 -1.24 7.72 -13.48
C GLY A 183 -0.48 7.70 -12.15
N GLY A 184 0.85 7.59 -12.18
CA GLY A 184 1.74 7.63 -11.03
C GLY A 184 2.45 8.97 -10.90
N MET A 185 2.94 9.28 -9.71
CA MET A 185 3.61 10.55 -9.43
C MET A 185 4.64 10.42 -8.32
N TRP A 186 5.64 11.30 -8.34
CA TRP A 186 6.53 11.46 -7.19
C TRP A 186 5.93 12.39 -6.14
N VAL A 187 6.25 12.12 -4.89
CA VAL A 187 6.00 13.03 -3.77
C VAL A 187 7.24 13.09 -2.89
N PHE A 188 7.57 14.28 -2.39
CA PHE A 188 8.60 14.46 -1.39
C PHE A 188 7.98 14.96 -0.09
N GLU A 189 8.20 14.22 0.99
CA GLU A 189 7.78 14.59 2.33
C GLU A 189 8.77 13.97 3.33
N PRO A 190 9.51 14.75 4.14
CA PRO A 190 10.47 14.19 5.11
C PRO A 190 9.88 13.76 6.46
N ASP A 191 8.71 14.25 6.87
CA ASP A 191 8.08 13.89 8.14
C ASP A 191 7.29 12.59 8.04
N PRO A 192 7.56 11.57 8.89
CA PRO A 192 6.92 10.27 8.77
C PRO A 192 5.41 10.26 9.02
N LEU A 193 4.88 11.19 9.83
CA LEU A 193 3.43 11.26 10.10
C LEU A 193 2.72 11.94 8.92
N GLU A 194 3.35 12.97 8.36
CA GLU A 194 2.85 13.63 7.17
C GLU A 194 2.92 12.73 5.93
N MET A 195 3.99 11.92 5.79
CA MET A 195 4.04 10.85 4.79
C MET A 195 2.84 9.90 4.93
N ALA A 196 2.53 9.46 6.15
CA ALA A 196 1.41 8.56 6.40
C ALA A 196 0.08 9.22 6.00
N ARG A 197 -0.12 10.50 6.37
CA ARG A 197 -1.30 11.29 5.96
C ARG A 197 -1.46 11.32 4.45
N ILE A 198 -0.41 11.69 3.71
CA ILE A 198 -0.41 11.75 2.25
C ILE A 198 -0.72 10.39 1.61
N LEU A 199 -0.10 9.31 2.11
CA LEU A 199 -0.34 7.96 1.61
C LEU A 199 -1.80 7.51 1.84
N ILE A 200 -2.34 7.78 3.04
CA ILE A 200 -3.73 7.47 3.38
C ILE A 200 -4.69 8.29 2.51
N GLU A 201 -4.41 9.57 2.27
CA GLU A 201 -5.23 10.41 1.40
C GLU A 201 -5.26 9.93 -0.05
N ARG A 202 -4.12 9.47 -0.59
CA ARG A 202 -4.07 8.86 -1.92
C ARG A 202 -4.92 7.59 -1.98
N ILE A 203 -4.82 6.73 -0.96
CA ILE A 203 -5.63 5.52 -0.87
C ILE A 203 -7.12 5.87 -0.82
N ASP A 204 -7.51 6.79 0.06
CA ASP A 204 -8.91 7.20 0.22
C ASP A 204 -9.48 7.86 -1.05
N ALA A 205 -8.65 8.63 -1.78
CA ALA A 205 -9.02 9.16 -3.08
C ALA A 205 -9.29 8.03 -4.10
N GLY A 206 -8.42 7.00 -4.14
CA GLY A 206 -8.63 5.81 -4.98
C GLY A 206 -9.90 5.04 -4.59
N ARG A 207 -10.13 4.84 -3.28
CA ARG A 207 -11.37 4.21 -2.78
C ARG A 207 -12.61 4.98 -3.21
N LYS A 208 -12.59 6.31 -3.11
CA LYS A 208 -13.69 7.18 -3.51
C LYS A 208 -13.94 7.12 -5.02
N ALA A 209 -12.89 7.11 -5.84
CA ALA A 209 -13.01 6.96 -7.29
C ALA A 209 -13.65 5.61 -7.69
N LEU A 210 -13.39 4.56 -6.92
CA LEU A 210 -14.01 3.23 -7.07
C LEU A 210 -15.40 3.09 -6.43
N GLY A 211 -15.87 4.09 -5.69
CA GLY A 211 -17.16 4.05 -4.98
C GLY A 211 -17.21 3.09 -3.78
N ILE A 212 -16.06 2.75 -3.20
CA ILE A 212 -15.91 1.85 -2.03
C ILE A 212 -15.56 2.60 -0.74
N ASP A 213 -15.75 3.92 -0.71
CA ASP A 213 -15.55 4.78 0.45
C ASP A 213 -16.69 4.67 1.49
N LYS A 214 -17.86 4.16 1.08
CA LYS A 214 -19.03 4.01 1.94
C LYS A 214 -19.11 2.60 2.51
N LYS A 215 -19.43 2.48 3.81
CA LYS A 215 -19.89 1.20 4.37
C LYS A 215 -21.16 0.80 3.61
N ARG A 216 -21.11 -0.30 2.84
CA ARG A 216 -22.33 -0.91 2.29
C ARG A 216 -23.29 -1.13 3.45
N GLU A 217 -24.47 -0.52 3.40
CA GLU A 217 -25.56 -0.92 4.28
C GLU A 217 -25.74 -2.43 4.11
N ARG A 218 -25.75 -3.16 5.24
CA ARG A 218 -26.14 -4.56 5.22
C ARG A 218 -27.60 -4.59 4.79
N ILE A 219 -27.86 -4.84 3.51
CA ILE A 219 -29.17 -5.26 3.05
C ILE A 219 -29.40 -6.64 3.66
N LEU A 220 -30.13 -6.68 4.77
CA LEU A 220 -30.69 -7.93 5.30
C LEU A 220 -31.69 -8.43 4.26
N TYR A 221 -31.25 -9.33 3.39
CA TYR A 221 -32.14 -10.03 2.49
C TYR A 221 -33.19 -10.79 3.30
N ASP A 222 -34.41 -10.30 3.28
CA ASP A 222 -35.57 -11.00 3.82
C ASP A 222 -35.84 -12.29 3.01
N MET A 223 -36.70 -13.15 3.56
CA MET A 223 -37.06 -14.43 2.93
C MET A 223 -37.69 -14.26 1.54
N GLU A 224 -38.25 -13.09 1.23
CA GLU A 224 -38.91 -12.80 -0.04
C GLU A 224 -37.90 -12.47 -1.14
N MET A 225 -36.87 -11.68 -0.81
CA MET A 225 -35.74 -11.41 -1.73
C MET A 225 -34.91 -12.67 -2.00
N ARG A 226 -34.76 -13.57 -1.02
CA ARG A 226 -34.07 -14.86 -1.21
C ARG A 226 -34.81 -15.80 -2.16
N ARG A 227 -36.15 -15.79 -2.14
CA ARG A 227 -36.97 -16.60 -3.06
C ARG A 227 -36.88 -16.14 -4.51
N LYS A 228 -36.67 -14.84 -4.76
CA LYS A 228 -36.53 -14.27 -6.12
C LYS A 228 -35.18 -14.61 -6.78
N LEU A 229 -34.14 -14.89 -6.00
CA LEU A 229 -32.80 -15.24 -6.50
C LEU A 229 -32.66 -16.70 -6.97
N THR A 230 -33.58 -17.59 -6.55
CA THR A 230 -33.59 -19.02 -6.91
C THR A 230 -34.39 -19.35 -8.18
N VAL A 231 -34.96 -18.35 -8.87
CA VAL A 231 -35.83 -18.56 -10.05
C VAL A 231 -35.21 -17.95 -11.33
N SER A 232 -33.89 -17.81 -11.39
CA SER A 232 -33.16 -17.46 -12.61
C SER A 232 -32.08 -18.49 -12.92
#